data_AF-A0AAQ3Q7Q4-F1
#
_entry.id   AF-A0AAQ3Q7Q4-F1
#
_cell.length_a   1.000
_cell.length_b   1.000
_cell.length_c   1.000
_cell.angle_alpha   90.00
_cell.angle_beta   90.00
_cell.angle_gamma   90.00
#
_symmetry.space_group_name_H-M   'P 1'
#
loop_
_entity.id
_entity.type
_entity.pdbx_description
1 polymer ?
#
loop_
_entity_poly.entity_id
_entity_poly.type
_entity_poly.pdbx_seq_one_letter_code
_entity_poly.pdbx_strand_id
1 'polypeptide(L)'
;MLQAEMPFGSWRESELETFAKIAKGRLTLPQSFSIETVDLITKLLEVDEASRLGSQGPDSIKSHSWFKGLDWKQIADGTFPVPDEVISRIDSYVENRAEDTVTPILSPSKDLADLNTAERLDDW
;
A
#
# COMPACT_ATOMS: atom_id res chain seq x y z
N MET A 1 4.71 2.70 -4.42
CA MET A 1 5.83 2.20 -3.60
C MET A 1 7.06 2.08 -4.47
N LEU A 2 8.25 2.48 -3.99
CA LEU A 2 9.49 2.53 -4.78
C LEU A 2 10.19 1.16 -4.88
N GLN A 3 10.10 0.36 -3.83
CA GLN A 3 10.62 -1.00 -3.76
C GLN A 3 9.67 -1.83 -2.91
N ALA A 4 9.54 -3.11 -3.22
CA ALA A 4 8.68 -4.06 -2.50
C ALA A 4 9.42 -4.82 -1.38
N GLU A 5 10.67 -4.45 -1.10
CA GLU A 5 11.50 -5.05 -0.05
C GLU A 5 11.54 -4.15 1.19
N MET A 6 11.80 -4.74 2.35
CA MET A 6 11.89 -4.01 3.61
C MET A 6 13.21 -3.21 3.70
N PRO A 7 13.20 -1.99 4.25
CA PRO A 7 14.39 -1.15 4.34
C PRO A 7 15.48 -1.70 5.29
N PHE A 8 15.11 -2.43 6.33
CA PHE A 8 16.04 -2.91 7.37
C PHE A 8 16.14 -4.43 7.48
N GLY A 9 15.34 -5.19 6.74
CA GLY A 9 15.26 -6.64 6.89
C GLY A 9 15.16 -7.35 5.55
N SER A 10 15.49 -8.63 5.54
CA SER A 10 15.23 -9.52 4.41
C SER A 10 14.78 -10.88 4.94
N TRP A 11 14.24 -11.71 4.04
CA TRP A 11 13.81 -13.09 4.35
C TRP A 11 14.94 -13.98 4.90
N ARG A 12 16.20 -13.53 4.81
CA ARG A 12 17.40 -14.26 5.25
C ARG A 12 17.98 -13.76 6.56
N GLU A 13 17.48 -12.65 7.10
CA GLU A 13 18.05 -12.01 8.28
C GLU A 13 17.25 -12.36 9.54
N SER A 14 17.96 -12.45 10.66
CA SER A 14 17.31 -12.68 11.95
C SER A 14 16.60 -11.42 12.44
N GLU A 15 15.60 -11.59 13.31
CA GLU A 15 14.91 -10.47 13.95
C GLU A 15 15.89 -9.58 14.72
N LEU A 16 16.85 -10.17 15.44
CA LEU A 16 17.84 -9.44 16.22
C LEU A 16 18.74 -8.56 15.34
N GLU A 17 19.14 -9.05 14.17
CA GLU A 17 19.88 -8.25 13.19
C GLU A 17 19.04 -7.10 12.63
N THR A 18 17.78 -7.36 12.33
CA THR A 18 16.83 -6.35 11.86
C THR A 18 16.66 -5.23 12.90
N PHE A 19 16.43 -5.59 14.18
CA PHE A 19 16.36 -4.62 15.27
C PHE A 19 17.65 -3.82 15.43
N ALA A 20 18.81 -4.50 15.34
CA ALA A 20 20.09 -3.82 15.43
C ALA A 20 20.32 -2.83 14.27
N LYS A 21 19.80 -3.11 13.07
CA LYS A 21 19.86 -2.18 11.93
C LYS A 21 18.95 -0.98 12.12
N ILE A 22 17.71 -1.20 12.57
CA ILE A 22 16.76 -0.12 12.89
C ILE A 22 17.36 0.81 13.95
N ALA A 23 17.83 0.24 15.07
CA ALA A 23 18.41 1.02 16.17
C ALA A 23 19.67 1.81 15.76
N LYS A 24 20.39 1.35 14.73
CA LYS A 24 21.60 2.01 14.21
C LYS A 24 21.35 2.85 12.96
N GLY A 25 20.10 2.93 12.46
CA GLY A 25 19.79 3.62 11.20
C GLY A 25 20.51 3.06 9.98
N ARG A 26 20.89 1.77 10.00
CA ARG A 26 21.65 1.15 8.91
C ARG A 26 20.73 0.72 7.79
N LEU A 27 20.49 1.67 6.88
CA LEU A 27 19.67 1.51 5.69
C LEU A 27 20.54 1.20 4.47
N THR A 28 20.10 0.25 3.64
CA THR A 28 20.68 0.00 2.32
C THR A 28 19.69 0.45 1.26
N LEU A 29 20.10 1.38 0.39
CA LEU A 29 19.28 1.88 -0.71
C LEU A 29 19.84 1.44 -2.06
N PRO A 30 18.98 1.12 -3.05
CA PRO A 30 19.44 0.83 -4.40
C PRO A 30 20.14 2.03 -5.05
N GLN A 31 21.15 1.74 -5.87
CA GLN A 31 21.83 2.77 -6.68
C GLN A 31 20.94 3.35 -7.79
N SER A 32 19.83 2.68 -8.11
CA SER A 32 18.85 3.16 -9.09
C SER A 32 18.00 4.33 -8.57
N PHE A 33 18.05 4.65 -7.27
CA PHE A 33 17.26 5.72 -6.70
C PHE A 33 17.86 7.09 -7.06
N SER A 34 16.97 8.05 -7.35
CA SER A 34 17.38 9.43 -7.55
C SER A 34 17.90 10.03 -6.25
N ILE A 35 18.68 11.10 -6.35
CA ILE A 35 19.25 11.79 -5.19
C ILE A 35 18.14 12.29 -4.26
N GLU A 36 17.06 12.83 -4.82
CA GLU A 36 15.89 13.32 -4.07
C GLU A 36 15.16 12.19 -3.35
N THR A 37 15.15 10.99 -3.94
CA THR A 37 14.54 9.80 -3.34
C THR A 37 15.37 9.29 -2.17
N VAL A 38 16.68 9.21 -2.34
CA VAL A 38 17.62 8.85 -1.27
C VAL A 38 17.52 9.85 -0.11
N ASP A 39 17.53 11.15 -0.43
CA ASP A 39 17.40 12.23 0.56
C ASP A 39 16.08 12.15 1.33
N LEU A 40 14.96 11.91 0.63
CA LEU A 40 13.65 11.75 1.27
C LEU A 40 13.64 10.56 2.25
N ILE A 41 14.08 9.39 1.79
CA ILE A 41 14.00 8.16 2.60
C ILE A 41 14.93 8.27 3.82
N THR A 42 16.16 8.75 3.64
CA THR A 42 17.12 8.90 4.74
C THR A 42 16.61 9.85 5.82
N LYS A 43 16.02 10.99 5.44
CA LYS A 43 15.45 11.95 6.39
C LYS A 43 14.17 11.47 7.08
N LEU A 44 13.35 10.66 6.40
CA LEU A 44 12.15 10.05 7.00
C LEU A 44 12.51 8.91 7.97
N LEU A 45 13.57 8.15 7.66
CA LEU A 45 14.05 7.02 8.47
C LEU A 45 15.19 7.41 9.42
N GLU A 46 15.28 8.69 9.77
CA GLU A 46 16.23 9.19 10.77
C GLU A 46 15.94 8.57 12.15
N VAL A 47 17.01 8.14 12.84
CA VAL A 47 16.90 7.44 14.12
C VAL A 47 16.44 8.41 15.20
N ASP A 48 17.02 9.60 15.22
CA ASP A 48 16.60 10.65 16.14
C ASP A 48 15.25 11.25 15.71
N GLU A 49 14.27 11.12 16.59
CA GLU A 49 12.90 11.56 16.34
C GLU A 49 12.77 13.08 16.19
N ALA A 50 13.64 13.85 16.86
CA ALA A 50 13.59 15.31 16.82
C ALA A 50 14.10 15.86 15.48
N SER A 51 15.13 15.25 14.91
CA SER A 51 15.68 15.62 13.60
C SER A 51 14.97 14.96 12.41
N ARG A 52 14.14 13.94 12.64
CA ARG A 52 13.36 13.26 11.61
C ARG A 52 12.48 14.23 10.82
N LEU A 53 12.49 14.10 9.49
CA LEU A 53 11.64 14.90 8.62
C LEU A 53 10.17 14.72 8.99
N GLY A 54 9.48 15.84 9.22
CA GLY A 54 8.10 15.85 9.69
C GLY A 54 7.94 16.01 11.20
N SER A 55 9.01 16.00 11.99
CA SER A 55 8.96 16.22 13.45
C SER A 55 8.35 17.58 13.82
N GLN A 56 8.55 18.60 12.97
CA GLN A 56 8.02 19.95 13.14
C GLN A 56 6.68 20.18 12.41
N GLY A 57 6.08 19.11 11.88
CA GLY A 57 4.80 19.17 11.17
C GLY A 57 4.89 18.73 9.70
N PRO A 58 3.74 18.63 9.02
CA PRO A 58 3.66 18.04 7.68
C PRO A 58 4.25 18.92 6.59
N ASP A 59 4.39 20.23 6.82
CA ASP A 59 4.84 21.17 5.79
C ASP A 59 6.28 20.90 5.34
N SER A 60 7.16 20.44 6.24
CA SER A 60 8.53 20.05 5.88
C SER A 60 8.56 18.86 4.92
N ILE A 61 7.61 17.93 5.06
CA ILE A 61 7.47 16.79 4.15
C ILE A 61 6.97 17.29 2.81
N LYS A 62 5.91 18.11 2.81
CA LYS A 62 5.27 18.65 1.61
C LYS A 62 6.20 19.51 0.75
N SER A 63 7.14 20.22 1.38
CA SER A 63 8.11 21.07 0.71
C SER A 63 9.35 20.33 0.19
N HIS A 64 9.47 19.03 0.45
CA HIS A 64 10.65 18.26 0.05
C HIS A 64 10.77 18.17 -1.49
N SER A 65 12.00 18.21 -2.01
CA SER A 65 12.28 18.21 -3.47
C SER A 65 11.69 17.01 -4.21
N TRP A 66 11.52 15.87 -3.53
CA TRP A 66 10.84 14.69 -4.09
C TRP A 66 9.40 14.99 -4.53
N PHE A 67 8.68 15.85 -3.79
CA PHE A 67 7.30 16.25 -4.09
C PHE A 67 7.23 17.52 -4.96
N LYS A 68 8.35 17.95 -5.56
CA LYS A 68 8.39 19.16 -6.39
C LYS A 68 7.40 19.05 -7.55
N GLY A 69 6.55 20.06 -7.70
CA GLY A 69 5.53 20.13 -8.75
C GLY A 69 4.19 19.51 -8.37
N LEU A 70 4.05 18.92 -7.17
CA LEU A 70 2.75 18.50 -6.67
C LEU A 70 1.98 19.67 -6.11
N ASP A 71 0.71 19.77 -6.52
CA ASP A 71 -0.26 20.67 -5.91
C ASP A 71 -1.07 19.90 -4.87
N TRP A 72 -0.69 20.08 -3.61
CA TRP A 72 -1.34 19.44 -2.47
C TRP A 72 -2.83 19.78 -2.34
N LYS A 73 -3.26 20.94 -2.85
CA LYS A 73 -4.67 21.32 -2.83
C LYS A 73 -5.43 20.54 -3.88
N GLN A 74 -4.92 20.45 -5.11
CA GLN A 74 -5.55 19.63 -6.16
C GLN A 74 -5.60 18.15 -5.77
N ILE A 75 -4.59 17.64 -5.07
CA ILE A 75 -4.62 16.27 -4.53
C ILE A 75 -5.75 16.11 -3.52
N ALA A 76 -5.91 17.05 -2.59
CA ALA A 76 -6.98 17.03 -1.59
C ALA A 76 -8.38 17.16 -2.22
N ASP A 77 -8.50 17.98 -3.28
CA ASP A 77 -9.73 18.20 -4.04
C ASP A 77 -10.03 17.06 -5.03
N GLY A 78 -9.10 16.10 -5.19
CA GLY A 78 -9.22 14.98 -6.13
C GLY A 78 -9.13 15.38 -7.60
N THR A 79 -8.63 16.58 -7.90
CA THR A 79 -8.51 17.11 -9.27
C THR A 79 -7.11 16.95 -9.85
N PHE A 80 -6.14 16.51 -9.05
CA PHE A 80 -4.78 16.25 -9.53
C PHE A 80 -4.79 15.07 -10.52
N PRO A 81 -4.15 15.19 -11.69
CA PRO A 81 -4.20 14.15 -12.72
C PRO A 81 -3.58 12.85 -12.21
N VAL A 82 -4.30 11.75 -12.43
CA VAL A 82 -3.81 10.40 -12.14
C VAL A 82 -2.82 10.00 -13.25
N PRO A 83 -1.66 9.40 -12.94
CA PRO A 83 -0.74 8.92 -13.96
C PRO A 83 -1.38 7.88 -14.89
N ASP A 84 -1.16 8.03 -16.20
CA ASP A 84 -1.76 7.17 -17.24
C ASP A 84 -1.46 5.67 -17.05
N GLU A 85 -0.29 5.33 -16.50
CA GLU A 85 0.08 3.95 -16.18
C GLU A 85 -0.89 3.33 -15.18
N VAL A 86 -1.35 4.11 -14.19
CA VAL A 86 -2.30 3.63 -13.18
C VAL A 86 -3.66 3.40 -13.81
N ILE A 87 -4.13 4.33 -14.64
CA ILE A 87 -5.40 4.21 -15.37
C ILE A 87 -5.35 2.96 -16.26
N SER A 88 -4.30 2.80 -17.05
CA SER A 88 -4.11 1.66 -17.95
C SER A 88 -4.09 0.31 -17.22
N ARG A 89 -3.45 0.25 -16.05
CA ARG A 89 -3.42 -0.97 -15.21
C ARG A 89 -4.80 -1.32 -14.64
N ILE A 90 -5.60 -0.30 -14.30
CA ILE A 90 -6.97 -0.50 -13.82
C ILE A 90 -7.85 -1.00 -14.96
N ASP A 91 -7.80 -0.37 -16.13
CA ASP A 91 -8.61 -0.74 -17.29
C ASP A 91 -8.35 -2.20 -17.70
N SER A 92 -7.07 -2.58 -17.82
CA SER A 92 -6.69 -3.96 -18.11
C SER A 92 -7.20 -4.95 -17.05
N TYR A 93 -7.14 -4.59 -15.77
CA TYR A 93 -7.65 -5.45 -14.70
C TYR A 93 -9.17 -5.64 -14.79
N VAL A 94 -9.91 -4.57 -15.10
CA VAL A 94 -11.37 -4.60 -15.25
C VAL A 94 -11.79 -5.44 -16.46
N GLU A 95 -11.12 -5.27 -17.59
CA GLU A 95 -11.39 -6.05 -18.81
C GLU A 95 -11.17 -7.55 -18.57
N ASN A 96 -10.05 -7.94 -17.94
CA ASN A 96 -9.77 -9.33 -17.61
C ASN A 96 -10.79 -9.94 -16.63
N ARG A 97 -11.42 -9.13 -15.75
CA ARG A 97 -12.47 -9.60 -14.84
C ARG A 97 -13.84 -9.70 -15.49
N ALA A 98 -14.12 -8.90 -16.51
CA ALA A 98 -15.41 -8.93 -17.20
C ALA A 98 -15.64 -10.26 -17.91
N GLU A 99 -14.56 -10.93 -18.35
CA GLU A 99 -14.62 -12.26 -18.98
C GLU A 99 -15.10 -13.37 -18.03
N ASP A 100 -14.92 -13.21 -16.71
CA ASP A 100 -15.40 -14.16 -15.69
C ASP A 100 -16.89 -13.97 -15.33
N THR A 101 -17.54 -12.90 -15.81
CA THR A 101 -18.94 -12.59 -15.45
C THR A 101 -19.98 -13.18 -16.42
N VAL A 102 -19.56 -13.90 -17.46
CA VAL A 102 -20.47 -14.57 -18.41
C VAL A 102 -20.63 -16.04 -18.05
N THR A 103 -21.18 -16.33 -16.87
CA THR A 103 -22.07 -17.47 -16.70
C THR A 103 -23.02 -17.17 -15.54
N PRO A 104 -24.27 -16.78 -15.80
CA PRO A 104 -25.29 -16.84 -14.77
C PRO A 104 -25.40 -18.31 -14.37
N ILE A 105 -24.97 -18.67 -13.16
CA ILE A 105 -25.32 -19.96 -12.56
C ILE A 105 -26.83 -19.91 -12.35
N LEU A 106 -27.59 -20.34 -13.34
CA LEU A 106 -28.98 -20.74 -13.16
C LEU A 106 -28.95 -21.96 -12.22
N SER A 107 -29.09 -21.70 -10.92
CA SER A 107 -29.37 -22.77 -9.97
C SER A 107 -30.65 -23.48 -10.44
N PRO A 108 -30.64 -24.80 -10.67
CA PRO A 108 -31.87 -25.51 -10.94
C PRO A 108 -32.76 -25.38 -9.72
N SER A 109 -33.98 -24.85 -9.87
CA SER A 109 -35.01 -24.92 -8.84
C SER A 109 -35.14 -26.37 -8.37
N LYS A 110 -34.72 -26.65 -7.14
CA LYS A 110 -35.13 -27.86 -6.44
C LYS A 110 -36.50 -27.58 -5.85
N ASP A 111 -37.43 -28.42 -6.30
CA ASP A 111 -38.84 -28.44 -5.96
C ASP A 111 -39.12 -28.22 -4.47
N LEU A 112 -40.23 -27.52 -4.23
CA LEU A 112 -40.99 -27.49 -2.99
C LEU A 112 -41.34 -28.92 -2.55
N ALA A 113 -40.53 -29.51 -1.68
CA ALA A 113 -40.98 -30.59 -0.81
C ALA A 113 -40.16 -30.56 0.49
N ASP A 114 -40.87 -30.74 1.61
CA ASP A 114 -40.38 -30.96 2.96
C ASP A 114 -39.98 -29.72 3.77
N LEU A 115 -40.95 -28.81 3.91
CA LEU A 115 -41.14 -28.05 5.14
C LEU A 115 -41.65 -28.98 6.26
N ASN A 116 -40.73 -29.63 6.98
CA ASN A 116 -40.90 -30.03 8.38
C ASN A 116 -39.53 -30.56 8.83
N THR A 117 -38.76 -29.85 9.63
CA THR A 117 -38.87 -29.97 11.08
C THR A 117 -38.19 -28.76 11.71
N ALA A 118 -38.96 -27.97 12.44
CA ALA A 118 -38.42 -26.98 13.35
C ALA A 118 -37.88 -27.72 14.58
N GLU A 119 -36.55 -27.76 14.75
CA GLU A 119 -35.98 -27.89 16.09
C GLU A 119 -34.82 -26.93 16.29
N ARG A 120 -35.15 -25.96 17.12
CA ARG A 120 -34.37 -24.93 17.77
C ARG A 120 -33.30 -25.61 18.64
N LEU A 121 -32.03 -25.44 18.29
CA LEU A 121 -30.91 -25.81 19.16
C LEU A 121 -30.61 -24.64 20.10
N ASP A 122 -31.19 -24.74 21.30
CA ASP A 122 -30.63 -24.17 22.53
C ASP A 122 -29.34 -24.94 22.91
N ASP A 123 -28.38 -24.21 23.47
CA ASP A 123 -27.19 -24.63 24.22
C ASP A 123 -26.12 -25.53 23.56
N TRP A 124 -24.90 -24.97 23.41
CA TRP A 124 -23.68 -25.40 24.12
C TRP A 124 -22.61 -24.30 24.11
#